data_AF-A0A640WB53-F1
#
_entry.id   AF-A0A640WB53-F1
#
_cell.length_a   1.000
_cell.length_b   1.000
_cell.length_c   1.000
_cell.angle_alpha   90.00
_cell.angle_beta   90.00
_cell.angle_gamma   90.00
#
_symmetry.space_group_name_H-M   'P 1'
#
loop_
_entity.id
_entity.type
_entity.pdbx_description
1 polymer ?
#
loop_
_entity_poly.entity_id
_entity_poly.type
_entity_poly.pdbx_seq_one_letter_code
_entity_poly.pdbx_strand_id
1 'polypeptide(L)'
;MARQAASMKKTRTRYSQDYKTEALALADRVGISAAARELGLQPSQLYQWRKAQQQQSASAREQALADENARLKRQLAEKSEELEIAKKAAVYFAKSLKRSTPSSISIVRHSASSG
;
A
#
# COMPACT_ATOMS: atom_id res chain seq x y z
N MET A 1 -45.93 9.55 -45.23
CA MET A 1 -45.93 10.50 -44.10
C MET A 1 -45.52 9.73 -42.83
N ALA A 2 -44.26 9.82 -42.39
CA ALA A 2 -43.77 9.12 -41.20
C ALA A 2 -43.75 10.08 -39.99
N ARG A 3 -44.53 9.78 -38.95
CA ARG A 3 -44.54 10.55 -37.69
C ARG A 3 -43.33 10.17 -36.84
N GLN A 4 -42.42 11.12 -36.61
CA GLN A 4 -41.37 10.99 -35.60
C GLN A 4 -42.01 11.15 -34.22
N ALA A 5 -42.01 10.07 -33.43
CA ALA A 5 -42.38 10.12 -32.02
C ALA A 5 -41.30 10.88 -31.25
N ALA A 6 -41.65 12.04 -30.70
CA ALA A 6 -40.78 12.83 -29.85
C ALA A 6 -40.38 12.00 -28.62
N SER A 7 -39.09 11.69 -28.50
CA SER A 7 -38.50 11.04 -27.33
C SER A 7 -38.60 11.98 -26.12
N MET A 8 -39.55 11.70 -25.21
CA MET A 8 -39.65 12.40 -23.94
C MET A 8 -38.41 12.08 -23.10
N LYS A 9 -37.54 13.07 -22.93
CA LYS A 9 -36.33 12.97 -22.11
C LYS A 9 -36.74 12.73 -20.64
N LYS A 10 -36.54 11.51 -20.13
CA LYS A 10 -36.72 11.21 -18.69
C LYS A 10 -35.76 12.08 -17.88
N THR A 11 -36.32 12.99 -17.08
CA THR A 11 -35.60 13.76 -16.08
C THR A 11 -34.98 12.80 -15.06
N ARG A 12 -33.65 12.83 -14.93
CA ARG A 12 -32.93 11.98 -13.99
C ARG A 12 -33.04 12.57 -12.58
N THR A 13 -33.75 11.89 -11.70
CA THR A 13 -33.79 12.24 -10.27
C THR A 13 -32.39 12.06 -9.66
N ARG A 14 -31.85 13.11 -9.05
CA ARG A 14 -30.61 13.05 -8.27
C ARG A 14 -30.95 12.85 -6.80
N TYR A 15 -30.46 11.76 -6.23
CA TYR A 15 -30.56 11.48 -4.79
C TYR A 15 -29.31 11.98 -4.08
N SER A 16 -29.47 12.52 -2.86
CA SER A 16 -28.38 12.90 -1.97
C SER A 16 -27.53 11.69 -1.59
N GLN A 17 -26.31 11.92 -1.11
CA GLN A 17 -25.44 10.82 -0.70
C GLN A 17 -26.00 10.11 0.54
N ASP A 18 -26.49 10.86 1.52
CA ASP A 18 -27.08 10.33 2.76
C ASP A 18 -28.30 9.45 2.48
N TYR A 19 -29.14 9.85 1.52
CA TYR A 19 -30.27 9.02 1.13
C TYR A 19 -29.81 7.67 0.53
N LYS A 20 -28.75 7.68 -0.29
CA LYS A 20 -28.23 6.45 -0.88
C LYS A 20 -27.61 5.53 0.18
N THR A 21 -26.91 6.09 1.16
CA THR A 21 -26.32 5.29 2.24
C THR A 21 -27.40 4.67 3.12
N GLU A 22 -28.44 5.41 3.50
CA GLU A 22 -29.57 4.87 4.23
C GLU A 22 -30.35 3.82 3.43
N ALA A 23 -30.57 4.06 2.14
CA ALA A 23 -31.24 3.11 1.24
C ALA A 23 -30.46 1.79 1.13
N LEU A 24 -29.13 1.85 1.06
CA LEU A 24 -28.27 0.67 1.06
C LEU A 24 -28.28 -0.04 2.43
N ALA A 25 -28.27 0.71 3.54
CA ALA A 25 -28.39 0.14 4.89
C ALA A 25 -29.74 -0.55 5.14
N LEU A 26 -30.82 -0.04 4.54
CA LEU A 26 -32.10 -0.75 4.51
C LEU A 26 -31.99 -2.02 3.66
N ALA A 27 -31.42 -1.93 2.46
CA ALA A 27 -31.23 -3.06 1.56
C ALA A 27 -30.35 -4.18 2.14
N ASP A 28 -29.44 -3.87 3.06
CA ASP A 28 -28.64 -4.86 3.78
C ASP A 28 -29.46 -5.60 4.86
N ARG A 29 -30.46 -4.94 5.45
CA ARG A 29 -31.34 -5.54 6.48
C ARG A 29 -32.48 -6.37 5.89
N VAL A 30 -33.16 -5.85 4.87
CA VAL A 30 -34.38 -6.47 4.32
C VAL A 30 -34.19 -7.05 2.92
N GLY A 31 -33.02 -6.85 2.31
CA GLY A 31 -32.73 -7.25 0.94
C GLY A 31 -33.08 -6.17 -0.10
N ILE A 32 -32.39 -6.20 -1.24
CA ILE A 32 -32.52 -5.18 -2.30
C ILE A 32 -33.95 -5.05 -2.82
N SER A 33 -34.63 -6.17 -3.09
CA SER A 33 -35.96 -6.15 -3.70
C SER A 33 -37.04 -5.60 -2.75
N ALA A 34 -36.94 -5.88 -1.45
CA ALA A 34 -37.86 -5.35 -0.45
C ALA A 34 -37.60 -3.85 -0.24
N ALA A 35 -36.33 -3.46 -0.03
CA ALA A 35 -35.95 -2.06 0.13
C ALA A 35 -36.32 -1.21 -1.09
N ALA A 36 -36.14 -1.72 -2.31
CA ALA A 36 -36.54 -1.02 -3.52
C ALA A 36 -38.04 -0.75 -3.57
N ARG A 37 -38.86 -1.73 -3.15
CA ARG A 37 -40.32 -1.57 -3.08
C ARG A 37 -40.73 -0.54 -2.02
N GLU A 38 -40.14 -0.61 -0.83
CA GLU A 38 -40.42 0.33 0.27
C GLU A 38 -40.03 1.76 -0.09
N LEU A 39 -38.92 1.95 -0.80
CA LEU A 39 -38.39 3.26 -1.17
C LEU A 39 -38.93 3.79 -2.51
N GLY A 40 -39.76 3.03 -3.23
CA GLY A 40 -40.24 3.40 -4.57
C GLY A 40 -39.13 3.48 -5.62
N LEU A 41 -38.03 2.74 -5.43
CA LEU A 41 -36.88 2.71 -6.31
C LEU A 41 -36.89 1.48 -7.22
N GLN A 42 -36.14 1.55 -8.32
CA GLN A 42 -35.85 0.36 -9.12
C GLN A 42 -34.71 -0.43 -8.45
N PRO A 43 -34.80 -1.77 -8.32
CA PRO A 43 -33.72 -2.59 -7.74
C PRO A 43 -32.35 -2.35 -8.38
N SER A 44 -32.32 -2.09 -9.69
CA SER A 44 -31.10 -1.77 -10.45
C SER A 44 -30.39 -0.50 -9.96
N GLN A 45 -31.10 0.45 -9.36
CA GLN A 45 -30.51 1.66 -8.78
C GLN A 45 -29.72 1.31 -7.51
N LEU A 46 -30.29 0.48 -6.64
CA LEU A 46 -29.59 0.02 -5.43
C LEU A 46 -28.36 -0.82 -5.78
N TYR A 47 -28.44 -1.70 -6.79
CA TYR A 47 -27.25 -2.42 -7.27
C TYR A 47 -26.16 -1.48 -7.79
N GLN A 48 -26.54 -0.46 -8.57
CA GLN A 48 -25.58 0.53 -9.08
C GLN A 48 -24.93 1.34 -7.95
N TRP A 49 -25.70 1.75 -6.94
CA TRP A 49 -25.16 2.49 -5.79
C TRP A 49 -24.23 1.63 -4.94
N ARG A 50 -24.59 0.37 -4.70
CA ARG A 50 -23.72 -0.58 -3.98
C ARG A 50 -22.40 -0.78 -4.72
N LYS A 51 -22.45 -0.97 -6.05
CA LYS A 51 -21.24 -1.09 -6.88
C LYS A 51 -20.37 0.18 -6.81
N ALA A 52 -20.98 1.36 -6.91
CA ALA A 52 -20.25 2.62 -6.82
C ALA A 52 -19.58 2.81 -5.45
N GLN A 53 -20.26 2.47 -4.36
CA GLN A 53 -19.69 2.54 -3.01
C GLN A 53 -18.51 1.57 -2.84
N GLN A 54 -18.63 0.33 -3.34
CA GLN A 54 -17.54 -0.64 -3.31
C GLN A 54 -16.32 -0.14 -4.10
N GLN A 55 -16.53 0.41 -5.30
CA GLN A 55 -15.44 0.97 -6.11
C GLN A 55 -14.73 2.14 -5.41
N GLN A 56 -15.48 3.04 -4.78
CA GLN A 56 -14.90 4.15 -4.01
C GLN A 56 -14.07 3.65 -2.81
N SER A 57 -14.57 2.63 -2.09
CA SER A 57 -13.83 2.03 -0.97
C SER A 57 -12.55 1.31 -1.43
N ALA A 58 -12.61 0.63 -2.57
CA ALA A 58 -11.47 -0.04 -3.17
C ALA A 58 -10.40 0.98 -3.59
N SER A 59 -10.79 2.05 -4.29
CA SER A 59 -9.85 3.09 -4.71
C SER A 59 -9.18 3.80 -3.53
N ALA A 60 -9.93 4.08 -2.45
CA ALA A 60 -9.35 4.69 -1.25
C ALA A 60 -8.33 3.78 -0.57
N ARG A 61 -8.63 2.47 -0.48
CA ARG A 61 -7.71 1.47 0.05
C ARG A 61 -6.46 1.32 -0.82
N GLU A 62 -6.61 1.29 -2.13
CA GLU A 62 -5.50 1.22 -3.08
C GLU A 62 -4.57 2.42 -2.94
N GLN A 63 -5.11 3.63 -2.79
CA GLN A 63 -4.30 4.83 -2.55
C GLN A 63 -3.51 4.74 -1.25
N ALA A 64 -4.15 4.35 -0.14
CA ALA A 64 -3.47 4.19 1.15
C ALA A 64 -2.34 3.14 1.07
N LEU A 65 -2.55 2.04 0.35
CA LEU A 65 -1.52 1.03 0.11
C LEU A 65 -0.39 1.55 -0.78
N ALA A 66 -0.68 2.41 -1.76
CA ALA A 66 0.35 3.01 -2.61
C ALA A 66 1.25 3.96 -1.82
N ASP A 67 0.67 4.79 -0.96
CA ASP A 67 1.40 5.74 -0.10
C ASP A 67 2.30 4.99 0.90
N GLU A 68 1.79 3.94 1.53
CA GLU A 68 2.58 3.11 2.45
C GLU A 68 3.70 2.37 1.71
N ASN A 69 3.43 1.82 0.52
CA ASN A 69 4.47 1.21 -0.30
C ASN A 69 5.57 2.20 -0.68
N ALA A 70 5.22 3.44 -1.01
CA ALA A 70 6.21 4.48 -1.31
C ALA A 70 7.07 4.80 -0.09
N ARG A 71 6.47 4.90 1.11
CA ARG A 71 7.18 5.09 2.37
C ARG A 71 8.13 3.93 2.66
N LEU A 72 7.65 2.69 2.58
CA LEU A 72 8.45 1.50 2.84
C LEU A 72 9.64 1.38 1.88
N LYS A 73 9.43 1.68 0.59
CA LYS A 73 10.52 1.69 -0.39
C LYS A 73 11.60 2.73 -0.06
N ARG A 74 11.24 3.91 0.43
CA ARG A 74 12.22 4.92 0.88
C ARG A 74 13.02 4.43 2.09
N GLN A 75 12.34 3.86 3.09
CA GLN A 75 13.01 3.30 4.27
C GLN A 75 13.95 2.15 3.89
N LEU A 76 13.53 1.27 2.99
CA LEU A 76 14.38 0.19 2.48
C LEU A 76 15.63 0.73 1.78
N ALA A 77 15.49 1.78 0.96
CA ALA A 77 16.63 2.42 0.30
C ALA A 77 17.62 3.01 1.32
N GLU A 78 17.13 3.79 2.28
CA GLU A 78 17.95 4.38 3.35
C GLU A 78 18.69 3.31 4.16
N LYS A 79 17.98 2.26 4.62
CA LYS A 79 18.58 1.15 5.36
C LYS A 79 19.58 0.36 4.53
N SER A 80 19.33 0.19 3.24
CA SER A 80 20.30 -0.47 2.35
C SER A 80 21.60 0.33 2.25
N GLU A 81 21.52 1.66 2.18
CA GLU A 81 22.69 2.52 2.12
C GLU A 81 23.48 2.50 3.45
N GLU A 82 22.79 2.61 4.59
CA GLU A 82 23.39 2.46 5.92
C GLU A 82 24.17 1.14 6.05
N LEU A 83 23.57 0.03 5.59
CA LEU A 83 24.21 -1.29 5.62
C LEU A 83 25.45 -1.35 4.73
N GLU A 84 25.43 -0.73 3.55
CA GLU A 84 26.59 -0.69 2.67
C GLU A 84 27.74 0.11 3.29
N ILE A 85 27.45 1.22 3.97
CA ILE A 85 28.47 1.98 4.70
C ILE A 85 29.05 1.14 5.85
N ALA A 86 28.19 0.51 6.64
CA ALA A 86 28.60 -0.34 7.76
C ALA A 86 29.49 -1.52 7.30
N LYS A 87 29.12 -2.18 6.19
CA LYS A 87 29.94 -3.24 5.58
C LYS A 87 31.31 -2.73 5.15
N LYS A 88 31.38 -1.58 4.47
CA LYS A 88 32.67 -0.98 4.05
C LYS A 88 33.55 -0.66 5.26
N ALA A 89 32.97 -0.11 6.32
CA ALA A 89 33.69 0.16 7.56
C ALA A 89 34.22 -1.13 8.21
N ALA A 90 33.38 -2.17 8.32
CA ALA A 90 33.78 -3.47 8.87
C ALA A 90 34.96 -4.09 8.09
N VAL A 91 34.94 -4.03 6.75
CA VAL A 91 36.05 -4.48 5.91
C VAL A 91 37.32 -3.68 6.18
N TYR A 92 37.23 -2.34 6.28
CA TYR A 92 38.37 -1.49 6.59
C TYR A 92 38.99 -1.84 7.95
N PHE A 93 38.17 -1.98 8.99
CA PHE A 93 38.63 -2.35 10.34
C PHE A 93 39.24 -3.76 10.38
N ALA A 94 38.63 -4.74 9.72
CA ALA A 94 39.22 -6.08 9.63
C ALA A 94 40.59 -6.06 8.94
N LYS A 95 40.75 -5.23 7.89
CA LYS A 95 42.01 -5.08 7.17
C LYS A 95 43.08 -4.36 8.03
N SER A 96 42.72 -3.39 8.86
CA SER A 96 43.67 -2.70 9.75
C SER A 96 44.14 -3.58 10.90
N LEU A 97 43.26 -4.39 11.50
CA LEU A 97 43.63 -5.37 12.53
C LEU A 97 44.68 -6.37 12.02
N LYS A 98 44.50 -6.91 10.81
CA LYS A 98 45.48 -7.82 10.19
C LYS A 98 46.85 -7.20 9.91
N ARG A 99 46.90 -5.87 9.70
CA ARG A 99 48.17 -5.14 9.52
C ARG A 99 48.84 -4.79 10.86
N SER A 100 48.05 -4.65 11.92
CA SER A 100 48.51 -4.26 13.25
C SER A 100 49.00 -5.43 14.11
N THR A 101 48.68 -6.68 13.76
CA THR A 101 49.30 -7.83 14.41
C THR A 101 50.76 -7.90 13.98
N PRO A 102 51.75 -7.66 14.88
CA PRO A 102 53.12 -7.95 14.53
C PRO A 102 53.19 -9.45 14.28
N SER A 103 53.51 -9.84 13.04
CA SER A 103 53.98 -11.20 12.75
C SER A 103 55.08 -11.49 13.77
N SER A 104 54.86 -12.49 14.62
CA SER A 104 55.69 -12.83 15.78
C SER A 104 57.15 -12.49 15.55
N ILE A 105 57.66 -11.50 16.28
CA ILE A 105 59.09 -11.22 16.36
C ILE A 105 59.71 -12.50 16.95
N SER A 106 60.41 -13.26 16.11
CA SER A 106 61.28 -14.34 16.56
C SER A 106 62.39 -13.73 17.41
N ILE A 107 62.17 -13.66 18.72
CA ILE A 107 63.21 -13.34 19.69
C ILE A 107 64.23 -14.49 19.61
N VAL A 108 65.33 -14.23 18.91
CA VAL A 108 66.51 -15.11 18.88
C VAL A 108 67.08 -15.12 20.30
N ARG A 109 66.82 -16.20 21.03
CA ARG A 109 67.45 -16.47 22.33
C ARG A 109 68.95 -16.64 22.09
N HIS A 110 69.74 -15.85 22.82
CA HIS A 110 71.20 -15.86 22.79
C HIS A 110 71.75 -17.24 23.20
N SER A 111 72.57 -17.85 22.35
CA SER A 111 73.52 -18.89 22.77
C SER A 111 74.89 -18.22 22.97
N ALA A 112 75.22 -17.91 24.23
CA ALA A 112 76.59 -17.61 24.61
C ALA A 112 77.41 -18.90 24.46
N SER A 113 78.24 -18.95 23.43
CA SER A 113 79.29 -19.94 23.25
C SER A 113 80.63 -19.32 23.63
N SER A 114 81.36 -20.05 24.47
CA SER A 114 82.83 -20.16 24.53
C SER A 114 83.68 -18.95 24.91
N GLY A 115 84.51 -19.15 25.95
CA GLY A 115 85.63 -18.30 26.35
C GLY A 115 86.02 -18.55 27.79
#